data_AF-A0A8S3G886-F1
#
_entry.id   AF-A0A8S3G886-F1
#
_cell.length_a   1.000
_cell.length_b   1.000
_cell.length_c   1.000
_cell.angle_alpha   90.00
_cell.angle_beta   90.00
_cell.angle_gamma   90.00
#
_symmetry.space_group_name_H-M   'P 1'
#
loop_
_entity.id
_entity.type
_entity.pdbx_description
1 polymer ?
#
loop_
_entity_poly.entity_id
_entity_poly.type
_entity_poly.pdbx_seq_one_letter_code
_entity_poly.pdbx_strand_id
1 'polypeptide(L)'
;MSDEPDASQLFITNDRATILSKIDDDNQMAKVLDISKLQYDKFGDGRTSVIVLAIELLRQMEILLAKKIHPQTIITGWQKATNEALTVLEGIAKNNRY
;
A
#
# COMPACT_ATOMS: atom_id res chain seq x y z
N MET A 1 8.32 34.97 24.58
CA MET A 1 7.40 34.49 23.54
C MET A 1 8.26 33.65 22.61
N SER A 2 8.33 32.36 22.85
CA SER A 2 9.23 31.43 22.14
C SER A 2 8.51 30.88 20.91
N ASP A 3 9.17 31.00 19.78
CA ASP A 3 8.80 30.56 18.44
C ASP A 3 8.01 29.24 18.41
N GLU A 4 6.71 29.31 18.17
CA GLU A 4 5.96 28.18 17.62
C GLU A 4 6.29 28.08 16.12
N PRO A 5 6.55 26.88 15.57
CA PRO A 5 6.82 26.73 14.16
C PRO A 5 5.55 27.04 13.38
N ASP A 6 5.64 27.95 12.41
CA ASP A 6 4.56 28.32 11.51
C ASP A 6 4.07 27.07 10.76
N ALA A 7 2.91 26.55 11.18
CA ALA A 7 2.31 25.30 10.70
C ALA A 7 1.80 25.36 9.24
N SER A 8 2.25 26.34 8.44
CA SER A 8 1.63 26.67 7.16
C SER A 8 2.61 26.88 6.00
N GLN A 9 3.75 26.18 5.99
CA GLN A 9 4.65 26.19 4.84
C GLN A 9 4.04 25.45 3.64
N LEU A 10 3.44 26.22 2.72
CA LEU A 10 2.82 25.70 1.50
C LEU A 10 3.91 25.19 0.53
N PHE A 11 4.05 23.88 0.40
CA PHE A 11 4.98 23.24 -0.55
C PHE A 11 4.23 22.79 -1.81
N ILE A 12 4.60 23.36 -2.97
CA ILE A 12 4.11 22.93 -4.28
C ILE A 12 5.24 22.17 -4.97
N THR A 13 5.03 20.88 -5.24
CA THR A 13 5.96 20.05 -6.00
C THR A 13 5.20 18.97 -6.77
N ASN A 14 5.69 18.58 -7.94
CA ASN A 14 5.18 17.42 -8.68
C ASN A 14 6.04 16.16 -8.47
N ASP A 15 7.17 16.29 -7.76
CA ASP A 15 8.05 15.16 -7.52
C ASP A 15 7.41 14.26 -6.48
N ARG A 16 7.00 13.07 -6.93
CA ARG A 16 6.42 12.04 -6.07
C ARG A 16 7.33 11.68 -4.89
N ALA A 17 8.65 11.69 -5.03
CA ALA A 17 9.54 11.35 -3.92
C ALA A 17 9.42 12.40 -2.80
N THR A 18 9.38 13.67 -3.17
CA THR A 18 9.16 14.79 -2.24
C THR A 18 7.75 14.82 -1.64
N ILE A 19 6.70 14.51 -2.42
CA ILE A 19 5.33 14.39 -1.89
C ILE A 19 5.28 13.30 -0.81
N LEU A 20 5.93 12.17 -1.09
CA LEU A 20 5.93 11.00 -0.22
C LEU A 20 6.79 11.19 1.03
N SER A 21 7.86 12.00 0.98
CA SER A 21 8.70 12.31 2.16
C SER A 21 8.05 13.26 3.16
N LYS A 22 6.86 13.80 2.84
CA LYS A 22 6.10 14.70 3.71
C LYS A 22 4.96 14.01 4.46
N ILE A 23 4.77 12.71 4.21
CA ILE A 23 3.80 11.89 4.95
C ILE A 23 4.45 11.53 6.29
N ASP A 24 3.79 11.86 7.40
CA ASP A 24 4.23 11.45 8.73
C ASP A 24 4.37 9.93 8.83
N ASP A 25 5.42 9.46 9.51
CA ASP A 25 5.72 8.03 9.66
C ASP A 25 4.60 7.25 10.37
N ASP A 26 3.80 7.93 11.22
CA ASP A 26 2.64 7.35 11.90
C ASP A 26 1.39 7.22 11.01
N ASN A 27 1.43 7.82 9.81
CA ASN A 27 0.34 7.73 8.85
C ASN A 27 0.30 6.32 8.23
N GLN A 28 -0.90 5.74 8.09
CA GLN A 28 -1.08 4.46 7.42
C GLN A 28 -0.54 4.45 5.97
N MET A 29 -0.47 5.63 5.34
CA MET A 29 0.14 5.83 4.03
C MET A 29 1.67 5.62 4.04
N ALA A 30 2.36 5.92 5.13
CA ALA A 30 3.80 5.65 5.27
C ALA A 30 4.09 4.14 5.18
N LYS A 31 3.24 3.32 5.80
CA LYS A 31 3.34 1.85 5.71
C LYS A 31 3.15 1.33 4.29
N VAL A 32 2.15 1.84 3.56
CA VAL A 32 1.93 1.46 2.15
C VAL A 32 3.13 1.86 1.28
N LEU A 33 3.70 3.03 1.56
CA LEU A 33 4.88 3.52 0.86
C LEU A 33 6.11 2.63 1.11
N ASP A 34 6.32 2.17 2.34
CA ASP A 34 7.46 1.30 2.66
C ASP A 34 7.36 -0.06 1.97
N ILE A 35 6.13 -0.62 1.85
CA ILE A 35 5.90 -1.83 1.05
C ILE A 35 6.27 -1.57 -0.42
N SER A 36 5.96 -0.40 -0.95
CA SER A 36 6.33 0.00 -2.31
C SER A 36 7.84 0.14 -2.51
N LYS A 37 8.56 0.74 -1.55
CA LYS A 37 10.02 0.83 -1.59
C LYS A 37 10.63 -0.57 -1.60
N LEU A 38 10.16 -1.46 -0.72
CA LEU A 38 10.61 -2.85 -0.65
C LEU A 38 10.38 -3.60 -1.97
N GLN A 39 9.24 -3.37 -2.64
CA GLN A 39 8.93 -3.96 -3.93
C GLN A 39 9.94 -3.54 -5.00
N TYR A 40 10.27 -2.25 -5.07
CA TYR A 40 11.27 -1.74 -5.99
C TYR A 40 12.66 -2.29 -5.68
N ASP A 41 13.06 -2.31 -4.40
CA ASP A 41 14.39 -2.77 -3.99
C ASP A 41 14.62 -4.25 -4.30
N LYS A 42 13.57 -5.09 -4.18
CA LYS A 42 13.67 -6.53 -4.42
C LYS A 42 13.50 -6.95 -5.87
N PHE A 43 12.60 -6.29 -6.59
CA PHE A 43 12.16 -6.76 -7.92
C PHE A 43 12.38 -5.73 -9.04
N GLY A 44 12.73 -4.49 -8.70
CA GLY A 44 13.01 -3.41 -9.65
C GLY A 44 11.77 -2.79 -10.31
N ASP A 45 10.57 -3.35 -10.12
CA ASP A 45 9.34 -2.88 -10.74
C ASP A 45 8.09 -3.19 -9.88
N GLY A 46 6.94 -2.63 -10.24
CA GLY A 46 5.64 -2.92 -9.63
C GLY A 46 5.28 -2.01 -8.45
N ARG A 47 6.12 -1.02 -8.11
CA ARG A 47 5.86 -0.09 -6.99
C ARG A 47 4.49 0.59 -7.08
N THR A 48 4.09 1.04 -8.27
CA THR A 48 2.80 1.71 -8.48
C THR A 48 1.65 0.74 -8.29
N SER A 49 1.75 -0.45 -8.86
CA SER A 49 0.71 -1.48 -8.77
C SER A 49 0.49 -1.91 -7.32
N VAL A 50 1.56 -2.05 -6.54
CA VAL A 50 1.49 -2.39 -5.11
C VAL A 50 0.80 -1.29 -4.30
N ILE A 51 1.12 0.00 -4.56
CA ILE A 51 0.45 1.13 -3.91
C ILE A 51 -1.06 1.11 -4.21
N VAL A 52 -1.42 1.01 -5.49
CA VAL A 52 -2.82 1.03 -5.93
C VAL A 52 -3.59 -0.15 -5.32
N LEU A 53 -2.99 -1.34 -5.31
CA LEU A 53 -3.60 -2.53 -4.71
C LEU A 53 -3.83 -2.35 -3.20
N ALA A 54 -2.86 -1.84 -2.45
CA ALA A 54 -2.99 -1.61 -1.02
C ALA A 54 -4.10 -0.59 -0.69
N ILE A 55 -4.18 0.51 -1.44
CA ILE A 55 -5.22 1.53 -1.28
C ILE A 55 -6.60 0.92 -1.54
N GLU A 56 -6.75 0.15 -2.61
CA GLU A 56 -8.03 -0.47 -2.94
C GLU A 56 -8.46 -1.50 -1.88
N LEU A 57 -7.52 -2.28 -1.32
CA LEU A 57 -7.81 -3.19 -0.22
C LEU A 57 -8.32 -2.45 1.02
N LEU A 58 -7.69 -1.33 1.40
CA LEU A 58 -8.16 -0.49 2.52
C LEU A 58 -9.56 0.05 2.27
N ARG A 59 -9.85 0.52 1.05
CA ARG A 59 -11.19 0.99 0.66
C ARG A 59 -12.23 -0.12 0.75
N GLN A 60 -11.89 -1.34 0.32
CA GLN A 60 -12.79 -2.49 0.42
C GLN A 60 -13.02 -2.89 1.88
N MET A 61 -11.99 -2.83 2.73
CA MET A 61 -12.14 -3.08 4.17
C MET A 61 -13.13 -2.11 4.80
N GLU A 62 -13.06 -0.82 4.47
CA GLU A 62 -14.02 0.18 4.97
C GLU A 62 -15.47 -0.18 4.61
N ILE A 63 -15.71 -0.63 3.37
CA ILE A 63 -17.03 -1.10 2.92
C ILE A 63 -17.50 -2.33 3.72
N LEU A 64 -16.60 -3.29 3.97
CA LEU A 64 -16.93 -4.52 4.71
C LEU A 64 -17.19 -4.23 6.20
N LEU A 65 -16.44 -3.30 6.79
CA LEU A 65 -16.66 -2.82 8.15
C LEU A 65 -18.01 -2.09 8.27
N ALA A 66 -18.37 -1.27 7.28
CA ALA A 66 -19.68 -0.61 7.22
C ALA A 66 -20.84 -1.64 7.17
N LYS A 67 -20.60 -2.82 6.59
CA LYS A 67 -21.52 -3.96 6.60
C LYS A 67 -21.52 -4.78 7.90
N LYS A 68 -20.83 -4.31 8.95
CA LYS A 68 -20.67 -4.96 10.25
C LYS A 68 -20.02 -6.35 10.18
N ILE A 69 -19.17 -6.58 9.18
CA ILE A 69 -18.36 -7.81 9.11
C ILE A 69 -17.19 -7.67 10.09
N HIS A 70 -16.98 -8.69 10.92
CA HIS A 70 -15.92 -8.66 11.92
C HIS A 70 -14.53 -8.59 11.25
N PRO A 71 -13.60 -7.73 11.72
CA PRO A 71 -12.27 -7.57 11.10
C PRO A 71 -11.51 -8.88 10.92
N GLN A 72 -11.58 -9.76 11.93
CA GLN A 72 -10.96 -11.10 11.85
C GLN A 72 -11.47 -11.92 10.65
N THR A 73 -12.77 -11.84 10.35
CA THR A 73 -13.37 -12.56 9.22
C THR A 73 -12.86 -12.00 7.89
N ILE A 74 -12.70 -10.68 7.79
CA ILE A 74 -12.15 -10.01 6.59
C ILE A 74 -10.71 -10.49 6.37
N ILE A 75 -9.87 -10.44 7.42
CA ILE A 75 -8.47 -10.87 7.36
C ILE A 75 -8.36 -12.34 6.93
N THR A 76 -9.13 -13.24 7.55
CA THR A 76 -9.14 -14.65 7.17
C THR A 76 -9.62 -14.86 5.73
N GLY A 77 -10.62 -14.10 5.27
CA GLY A 77 -11.08 -14.14 3.88
C GLY A 77 -10.00 -13.72 2.89
N TRP A 78 -9.31 -12.61 3.18
CA TRP A 78 -8.20 -12.13 2.34
C TRP A 78 -7.02 -13.08 2.33
N GLN A 79 -6.64 -13.68 3.47
CA GLN A 79 -5.59 -14.70 3.51
C GLN A 79 -5.90 -15.90 2.60
N LYS A 80 -7.15 -16.38 2.63
CA LYS A 80 -7.59 -17.46 1.73
C LYS A 80 -7.55 -17.04 0.26
N ALA A 81 -8.03 -15.83 -0.05
CA ALA A 81 -8.00 -15.29 -1.41
C ALA A 81 -6.57 -15.13 -1.95
N THR A 82 -5.64 -14.65 -1.11
CA THR A 82 -4.22 -14.51 -1.48
C THR A 82 -3.59 -15.85 -1.79
N ASN A 83 -3.85 -16.88 -0.97
CA ASN A 83 -3.31 -18.22 -1.22
C ASN A 83 -3.80 -18.78 -2.55
N GLU A 84 -5.10 -18.67 -2.83
CA GLU A 84 -5.67 -19.11 -4.11
C GLU A 84 -5.07 -18.33 -5.29
N ALA A 85 -4.96 -17.00 -5.16
CA ALA A 85 -4.36 -16.16 -6.19
C ALA A 85 -2.90 -16.55 -6.49
N LEU A 86 -2.11 -16.90 -5.46
CA LEU A 86 -0.75 -17.40 -5.65
C LEU A 86 -0.72 -18.74 -6.37
N THR A 87 -1.60 -19.68 -5.99
CA THR A 87 -1.71 -20.98 -6.68
C THR A 87 -2.05 -20.80 -8.17
N VAL A 88 -2.98 -19.89 -8.48
CA VAL A 88 -3.32 -19.56 -9.88
C VAL A 88 -2.12 -18.92 -10.60
N LEU A 89 -1.42 -17.97 -9.96
CA LEU A 89 -0.23 -17.32 -10.52
C LEU A 89 0.87 -18.32 -10.85
N GLU A 90 1.12 -19.29 -9.97
CA GLU A 90 2.07 -20.39 -10.21
C GLU A 90 1.64 -21.27 -11.38
N GLY A 91 0.35 -21.57 -11.50
CA GLY A 91 -0.20 -22.37 -12.60
C GLY A 91 -0.09 -21.70 -13.97
N ILE A 92 -0.15 -20.36 -14.04
CA ILE A 92 -0.01 -19.61 -15.29
C ILE A 92 1.43 -19.20 -15.59
N ALA A 93 2.33 -19.27 -14.61
CA ALA A 93 3.72 -18.86 -14.75
C ALA A 93 4.42 -19.71 -15.82
N LYS A 94 4.85 -19.07 -16.91
CA LYS A 94 5.70 -19.70 -17.92
C LYS A 94 7.15 -19.38 -17.62
N ASN A 95 7.93 -20.41 -17.33
CA ASN A 95 9.37 -20.27 -17.14
C ASN A 95 10.02 -20.06 -18.52
N ASN A 96 10.27 -18.79 -18.89
CA ASN A 96 11.07 -18.46 -20.07
C ASN A 96 12.55 -18.66 -19.71
N ARG A 97 12.98 -19.92 -19.68
CA ARG A 97 14.40 -20.26 -19.72
C ARG A 97 14.83 -20.27 -21.18
N TYR A 98 15.57 -19.23 -21.58
CA TYR A 98 16.45 -19.29 -22.74
C TYR A 98 17.75 -19.98 -22.35
#